data_AF-A0A951A5F9-F1
#
_entry.id   AF-A0A951A5F9-F1
#
_cell.length_a   1.000
_cell.length_b   1.000
_cell.length_c   1.000
_cell.angle_alpha   90.00
_cell.angle_beta   90.00
_cell.angle_gamma   90.00
#
_symmetry.space_group_name_H-M   'P 1'
#
loop_
_entity.id
_entity.type
_entity.pdbx_description
1 polymer ?
#
loop_
_entity_poly.entity_id
_entity_poly.type
_entity_poly.pdbx_seq_one_letter_code
_entity_poly.pdbx_strand_id
1 'polypeptide(L)'
;DVVDFNKDDMTPTNTGQAICVLDIKAFAEPLQFKRQVDAVIRQLHGSALLPAFDRIRLAGEDRHRRIEERRAHGIPIPPELRSALDKLATELSIGSLFA
;
A
#
# COMPACT_ATOMS: atom_id res chain seq x y z
N ASP A 1 -3.80 -8.13 -26.25
CA ASP A 1 -4.32 -6.84 -25.76
C ASP A 1 -4.70 -6.93 -24.29
N VAL A 2 -4.50 -5.84 -23.54
CA VAL A 2 -4.83 -5.72 -22.11
C VAL A 2 -6.23 -5.11 -22.00
N VAL A 3 -7.11 -5.77 -21.26
CA VAL A 3 -8.46 -5.28 -20.95
C VAL A 3 -8.39 -4.34 -19.74
N ASP A 4 -8.91 -3.12 -19.86
CA ASP A 4 -9.03 -2.18 -18.74
C ASP A 4 -10.25 -2.55 -17.90
N PHE A 5 -10.00 -3.18 -16.75
CA PHE A 5 -11.04 -3.60 -15.80
C PHE A 5 -11.97 -2.45 -15.35
N ASN A 6 -11.51 -1.20 -15.35
CA ASN A 6 -12.37 -0.08 -14.95
C ASN A 6 -13.44 0.24 -16.01
N LYS A 7 -13.28 -0.25 -17.23
CA LYS A 7 -14.19 -0.03 -18.37
C LYS A 7 -14.93 -1.30 -18.79
N ASP A 8 -14.33 -2.46 -18.57
CA ASP A 8 -14.89 -3.78 -18.87
C ASP A 8 -14.53 -4.74 -17.75
N ASP A 9 -15.49 -4.97 -16.86
CA ASP A 9 -15.39 -5.88 -15.71
C ASP A 9 -15.89 -7.29 -16.02
N MET A 10 -16.36 -7.54 -17.25
CA MET A 10 -16.96 -8.81 -17.67
C MET A 10 -15.98 -9.67 -18.46
N THR A 11 -15.10 -9.05 -19.26
CA THR A 11 -14.10 -9.78 -20.05
C THR A 11 -12.93 -10.23 -19.16
N PRO A 12 -12.55 -11.52 -19.19
CA PRO A 12 -11.37 -11.99 -18.49
C PRO A 12 -10.12 -11.18 -18.85
N THR A 13 -9.48 -10.62 -17.83
CA THR A 13 -8.28 -9.81 -18.03
C THR A 13 -7.09 -10.68 -18.43
N ASN A 14 -6.34 -10.27 -19.45
CA ASN A 14 -5.07 -10.90 -19.83
C ASN A 14 -3.90 -10.20 -19.10
N THR A 15 -3.89 -10.25 -17.77
CA THR A 15 -2.90 -9.55 -16.94
C THR A 15 -1.72 -10.46 -16.64
N GLY A 16 -0.55 -10.12 -17.20
CA GLY A 16 0.73 -10.74 -16.84
C GLY A 16 1.31 -10.15 -15.55
N GLN A 17 2.01 -10.98 -14.77
CA GLN A 17 2.73 -10.56 -13.56
C GLN A 17 4.18 -11.04 -13.65
N ALA A 18 5.12 -10.22 -13.18
CA ALA A 18 6.52 -10.59 -13.04
C ALA A 18 6.98 -10.30 -11.61
N ILE A 19 7.64 -11.28 -10.99
CA ILE A 19 8.15 -11.19 -9.63
C ILE A 19 9.65 -11.46 -9.67
N CYS A 20 10.42 -10.58 -9.03
CA CYS A 20 11.86 -10.73 -8.88
C CYS A 20 12.23 -10.71 -7.40
N VAL A 21 13.07 -11.67 -6.99
CA VAL A 21 13.59 -11.77 -5.64
C VAL A 21 15.11 -11.74 -5.72
N LEU A 22 15.72 -10.79 -5.02
CA LEU A 22 17.17 -10.62 -4.97
C LEU A 22 17.66 -10.97 -3.57
N ASP A 23 18.56 -11.95 -3.45
CA ASP A 23 19.21 -12.24 -2.18
C ASP A 23 20.32 -11.21 -1.92
N ILE A 24 20.11 -10.37 -0.90
CA ILE A 24 21.09 -9.34 -0.48
C ILE A 24 22.46 -9.98 -0.21
N LYS A 25 22.50 -11.19 0.36
CA LYS A 25 23.75 -11.88 0.71
C LYS A 25 24.62 -12.19 -0.50
N ALA A 26 24.03 -12.29 -1.68
CA ALA A 26 24.78 -12.50 -2.92
C ALA A 26 25.56 -11.24 -3.37
N PHE A 27 25.26 -10.06 -2.81
CA PHE A 27 25.85 -8.78 -3.20
C PHE A 27 26.60 -8.07 -2.06
N ALA A 28 26.16 -8.24 -0.81
CA ALA A 28 26.74 -7.57 0.35
C ALA A 28 26.40 -8.28 1.67
N GLU A 29 27.13 -7.95 2.74
CA GLU A 29 26.73 -8.34 4.09
C GLU A 29 25.39 -7.65 4.46
N PRO A 30 24.34 -8.40 4.85
CA PRO A 30 22.99 -7.84 5.00
C PRO A 30 22.84 -6.69 6.00
N LEU A 31 23.52 -6.73 7.15
CA LEU A 31 23.42 -5.65 8.14
C LEU A 31 24.14 -4.38 7.64
N GLN A 32 25.27 -4.52 6.96
CA GLN A 32 25.97 -3.42 6.31
C GLN A 32 25.11 -2.81 5.20
N PHE A 33 24.51 -3.62 4.34
CA PHE A 33 23.60 -3.15 3.29
C PHE A 33 22.43 -2.34 3.87
N LYS A 34 21.77 -2.86 4.91
CA LYS A 34 20.69 -2.14 5.60
C LYS A 34 21.16 -0.79 6.17
N ARG A 35 22.33 -0.76 6.82
CA ARG A 35 22.92 0.49 7.34
C ARG A 35 23.21 1.51 6.25
N GLN A 36 23.63 1.07 5.05
CA GLN A 36 23.83 1.95 3.90
C GLN A 36 22.51 2.50 3.37
N VAL A 37 21.48 1.67 3.26
CA VAL A 37 20.12 2.11 2.90
C VAL A 37 19.62 3.15 3.90
N ASP A 38 19.79 2.91 5.21
CA ASP A 38 19.40 3.87 6.25
C ASP A 38 20.15 5.20 6.13
N ALA A 39 21.42 5.18 5.70
CA ALA A 39 22.21 6.39 5.48
C ALA A 39 21.67 7.22 4.30
N VAL A 40 21.30 6.56 3.20
CA VAL A 40 20.66 7.22 2.05
C VAL A 40 19.32 7.83 2.46
N ILE A 41 18.51 7.09 3.24
CA ILE A 41 17.24 7.57 3.77
C ILE A 41 17.45 8.85 4.59
N ARG A 42 18.40 8.85 5.53
CA ARG A 42 18.74 10.03 6.34
C ARG A 42 19.19 11.22 5.48
N GLN A 43 19.98 10.98 4.44
CA GLN A 43 20.42 12.02 3.52
C GLN A 43 19.24 12.65 2.77
N LEU A 44 18.28 11.84 2.31
CA LEU A 44 17.07 12.32 1.64
C LEU A 44 16.21 13.15 2.59
N HIS A 45 15.99 12.69 3.82
CA HIS A 45 15.25 13.47 4.83
C HIS A 45 15.95 14.77 5.22
N GLY A 46 17.29 14.82 5.17
CA GLY A 46 18.09 16.01 5.47
C GLY A 46 18.30 16.97 4.29
N SER A 47 17.74 16.68 3.11
CA SER A 47 17.88 17.52 1.93
C SER A 47 17.03 18.79 2.00
N ALA A 48 17.39 19.81 1.22
CA ALA A 48 16.63 21.05 1.17
C ALA A 48 15.18 20.80 0.71
N LEU A 49 14.23 21.38 1.43
CA LEU A 49 12.81 21.32 1.09
C LEU A 49 12.49 22.36 0.02
N LEU A 50 11.51 22.04 -0.84
CA LEU A 50 10.89 23.04 -1.69
C LEU A 50 10.05 24.02 -0.84
N PRO A 51 9.83 25.25 -1.30
CA PRO A 51 8.90 26.17 -0.64
C PRO A 51 7.52 25.51 -0.44
N ALA A 52 6.91 25.76 0.72
CA ALA A 52 5.63 25.19 1.16
C ALA A 52 5.61 23.68 1.50
N PHE A 53 6.76 23.00 1.53
CA PHE A 53 6.84 21.62 2.05
C PHE A 53 7.51 21.58 3.42
N ASP A 54 7.04 20.68 4.28
CA ASP A 54 7.48 20.49 5.66
C ASP A 54 8.46 19.32 5.83
N ARG A 55 8.40 18.32 4.94
CA ARG A 55 9.29 17.14 4.96
C ARG A 55 9.35 16.42 3.62
N ILE A 56 10.47 15.74 3.38
CA ILE A 56 10.60 14.74 2.31
C ILE A 56 10.07 13.40 2.84
N ARG A 57 9.33 12.68 1.99
CA ARG A 57 8.76 11.37 2.32
C ARG A 57 9.31 10.31 1.38
N LEU A 58 9.50 9.11 1.90
CA LEU A 58 9.86 7.93 1.14
C LEU A 58 8.65 7.05 0.86
N ALA A 59 8.72 6.32 -0.26
CA ALA A 59 7.73 5.31 -0.59
C ALA A 59 7.64 4.28 0.54
N GLY A 60 6.42 4.09 1.07
CA GLY A 60 6.17 3.13 2.15
C GLY A 60 6.48 3.63 3.57
N GLU A 61 7.06 4.81 3.76
CA GLU A 61 7.47 5.33 5.08
C GLU A 61 6.32 5.40 6.10
N ASP A 62 5.14 5.84 5.66
CA ASP A 62 3.96 5.93 6.52
C ASP A 62 3.23 4.59 6.72
N ARG A 63 3.63 3.52 6.01
CA ARG A 63 2.87 2.25 5.98
C ARG A 63 2.78 1.62 7.36
N HIS A 64 3.90 1.57 8.08
CA HIS A 64 3.93 0.95 9.41
C HIS A 64 3.02 1.70 10.38
N ARG A 65 3.15 3.05 10.46
CA ARG A 65 2.28 3.89 11.29
C ARG A 65 0.80 3.68 10.98
N ARG A 66 0.41 3.67 9.69
CA ARG A 66 -0.99 3.45 9.29
C ARG A 66 -1.51 2.07 9.65
N ILE A 67 -0.65 1.05 9.62
CA ILE A 67 -1.02 -0.29 10.08
C ILE A 67 -1.29 -0.29 11.58
N GLU A 68 -0.38 0.28 12.38
CA GLU A 68 -0.57 0.37 13.83
C GLU A 68 -1.83 1.16 14.20
N GLU A 69 -2.03 2.33 13.57
CA GLU A 69 -3.22 3.16 13.74
C GLU A 69 -4.50 2.35 13.45
N ARG A 70 -4.57 1.65 12.32
CA ARG A 70 -5.75 0.89 11.91
C ARG A 70 -5.95 -0.40 12.68
N ARG A 71 -4.88 -0.98 13.23
CA ARG A 71 -4.98 -2.09 14.18
C ARG A 71 -5.59 -1.64 15.49
N ALA A 72 -5.19 -0.46 15.98
CA ALA A 72 -5.67 0.08 17.25
C ALA A 72 -7.07 0.68 17.16
N HIS A 73 -7.40 1.38 16.08
CA HIS A 73 -8.63 2.18 15.96
C HIS A 73 -9.62 1.66 14.90
N GLY A 74 -9.28 0.58 14.18
CA GLY A 74 -10.06 0.06 13.06
C GLY A 74 -9.72 0.73 11.73
N ILE A 75 -10.17 0.11 10.64
CA ILE A 75 -9.98 0.64 9.28
C ILE A 75 -11.11 1.65 9.00
N PRO A 76 -10.82 2.91 8.63
CA PRO A 76 -11.85 3.85 8.26
C PRO A 76 -12.53 3.40 6.96
N ILE A 77 -13.85 3.25 6.99
CA ILE A 77 -14.67 2.84 5.86
C ILE A 77 -15.51 4.04 5.39
N PRO A 78 -15.35 4.51 4.14
CA PRO A 78 -16.19 5.57 3.58
C PRO A 78 -17.68 5.17 3.58
N PRO A 79 -18.62 6.12 3.76
CA PRO A 79 -20.06 5.84 3.79
C PRO A 79 -20.58 5.10 2.55
N GLU A 80 -20.06 5.45 1.37
CA GLU A 80 -20.44 4.85 0.09
C GLU A 80 -20.01 3.38 0.03
N LEU A 81 -18.81 3.07 0.51
CA LEU A 81 -18.31 1.70 0.59
C LEU A 81 -19.13 0.88 1.60
N ARG A 82 -19.49 1.46 2.75
CA ARG A 82 -20.34 0.80 3.74
C ARG A 82 -21.69 0.39 3.14
N SER A 83 -22.35 1.33 2.45
CA SER A 83 -23.63 1.09 1.78
C SER A 83 -23.54 -0.04 0.73
N ALA A 84 -22.47 -0.05 -0.07
CA ALA A 84 -22.23 -1.10 -1.05
C ALA A 84 -22.02 -2.48 -0.40
N LEU A 85 -21.30 -2.54 0.73
CA LEU A 85 -21.08 -3.79 1.48
C LEU A 85 -22.36 -4.31 2.13
N ASP A 86 -23.20 -3.44 2.69
CA ASP A 86 -24.49 -3.83 3.29
C ASP A 86 -25.47 -4.37 2.23
N LYS A 87 -25.50 -3.73 1.06
CA LYS A 87 -26.28 -4.22 -0.09
C LYS A 87 -25.81 -5.60 -0.53
N LEU A 88 -24.49 -5.79 -0.67
CA LEU A 88 -23.92 -7.08 -1.05
C LEU A 88 -24.21 -8.17 -0.01
N ALA A 89 -24.13 -7.86 1.29
CA ALA A 89 -24.47 -8.79 2.36
C ALA A 89 -25.93 -9.27 2.26
N THR A 90 -26.84 -8.35 1.94
CA THR A 90 -28.26 -8.66 1.73
C THR A 90 -28.46 -9.57 0.51
N GLU A 91 -27.85 -9.25 -0.63
CA GLU A 91 -27.94 -10.05 -1.86
C GLU A 91 -27.42 -11.49 -1.65
N LEU A 92 -26.36 -11.63 -0.87
CA LEU A 92 -25.76 -12.92 -0.54
C LEU A 92 -26.42 -13.62 0.66
N SER A 93 -27.42 -13.01 1.30
CA SER A 93 -28.08 -13.53 2.51
C SER A 93 -27.12 -13.86 3.65
N ILE A 94 -26.12 -13.01 3.87
CA ILE A 94 -25.15 -13.10 4.97
C ILE A 94 -25.31 -11.92 5.95
N GLY A 95 -24.74 -12.05 7.15
CA GLY A 95 -24.75 -10.96 8.13
C GLY A 95 -23.97 -9.73 7.64
N SER A 96 -24.47 -8.54 7.96
CA SER A 96 -23.73 -7.29 7.70
C SER A 96 -22.46 -7.24 8.54
N LEU A 97 -21.42 -6.64 7.97
CA LEU A 97 -20.12 -6.45 8.62
C LEU A 97 -20.16 -5.39 9.74
N PHE A 98 -21.14 -4.47 9.70
CA PHE A 98 -21.21 -3.29 10.58
C PHE A 98 -22.50 -3.22 11.40
N ALA A 99 -23.26 -4.31 11.48
CA ALA A 99 -24.47 -4.44 12.27
C ALA A 99 -24.18 -4.82 13.72
#